data_AF-A0A9E2I2C8-F1
#
_entry.id   AF-A0A9E2I2C8-F1
#
_cell.length_a   1.000
_cell.length_b   1.000
_cell.length_c   1.000
_cell.angle_alpha   90.00
_cell.angle_beta   90.00
_cell.angle_gamma   90.00
#
_symmetry.space_group_name_H-M   'P 1'
#
loop_
_entity.id
_entity.type
_entity.pdbx_description
1 polymer ?
#
loop_
_entity_poly.entity_id
_entity_poly.type
_entity_poly.pdbx_seq_one_letter_code
_entity_poly.pdbx_strand_id
1 'polypeptide(L)'
;ERNIRNFYKKSTADSLDTKVINAINHIEEEWSVPKERLNFQELKILTETVLEIETQSLHDQVQELLAQKEQIERQLERKSMELQNAKYDVFNALEVNLGADASSLQRDLHQIKLQSIDLFDMLEEMVESAILTTLEKGYDIEDTVKEIVKNITHETLNEGTMSTLRIRKIIYTILKSVISVAEATPNMAEDILRGALRGIRSGLVKSIKEFKQQLQYMPDEVKAAMLKDYSDFDELNQINLIFTQTIQSLSSTTDASTEAMLVRVSKDIHLDMDELIHISKETVEVMRDRLSSVTKEAFERGSRALQSAKAKEAKRMGIQAWSAAKTALDSAIRTAKDKIEKK
;
A
#
# COMPACT_ATOMS: atom_id res chain seq x y z
N GLU A 1 -37.03 50.14 -4.43
CA GLU A 1 -36.22 49.32 -3.52
C GLU A 1 -35.12 50.19 -2.93
N ARG A 2 -34.90 50.09 -1.63
CA ARG A 2 -33.80 50.74 -0.93
C ARG A 2 -32.49 50.08 -1.36
N ASN A 3 -31.81 50.62 -2.37
CA ASN A 3 -30.64 50.02 -3.00
C ASN A 3 -29.45 50.99 -3.01
N ILE A 4 -28.48 50.73 -2.13
CA ILE A 4 -27.27 51.56 -1.99
C ILE A 4 -26.08 51.09 -2.83
N ARG A 5 -26.19 49.94 -3.51
CA ARG A 5 -25.07 49.27 -4.20
C ARG A 5 -24.44 50.17 -5.26
N ASN A 6 -25.27 50.83 -6.07
CA ASN A 6 -24.80 51.70 -7.15
C ASN A 6 -24.14 52.98 -6.63
N PHE A 7 -24.63 53.51 -5.51
CA PHE A 7 -24.01 54.65 -4.84
C PHE A 7 -22.65 54.25 -4.26
N TYR A 8 -22.60 53.15 -3.51
CA TYR A 8 -21.38 52.68 -2.86
C TYR A 8 -20.26 52.36 -3.87
N LYS A 9 -20.58 51.66 -4.98
CA LYS A 9 -19.61 51.37 -6.05
C LYS A 9 -19.06 52.61 -6.77
N LYS A 10 -19.79 53.72 -6.79
CA LYS A 10 -19.38 54.97 -7.43
C LYS A 10 -18.58 55.89 -6.50
N SER A 11 -18.49 55.56 -5.22
CA SER A 11 -17.71 56.33 -4.27
C SER A 11 -16.22 56.32 -4.65
N THR A 12 -15.65 57.51 -4.87
CA THR A 12 -14.23 57.70 -5.19
C THR A 12 -13.37 57.89 -3.96
N ALA A 13 -13.90 57.65 -2.75
CA ALA A 13 -13.15 57.81 -1.52
C ALA A 13 -12.11 56.69 -1.36
N ASP A 14 -10.91 57.03 -0.89
CA ASP A 14 -9.78 56.08 -0.82
C ASP A 14 -9.82 55.17 0.41
N SER A 15 -10.47 55.58 1.50
CA SER A 15 -10.56 54.77 2.74
C SER A 15 -11.94 54.16 2.96
N LEU A 16 -11.94 52.92 3.46
CA LEU A 16 -13.16 52.18 3.84
C LEU A 16 -14.05 53.02 4.76
N ASP A 17 -13.47 53.61 5.80
CA ASP A 17 -14.20 54.43 6.78
C ASP A 17 -14.93 55.60 6.10
N THR A 18 -14.28 56.27 5.14
CA THR A 18 -14.89 57.39 4.41
C THR A 18 -16.00 56.91 3.48
N LYS A 19 -15.83 55.77 2.80
CA LYS A 19 -16.86 55.17 1.95
C LYS A 19 -18.10 54.76 2.76
N VAL A 20 -17.90 54.15 3.92
CA VAL A 20 -18.98 53.73 4.82
C VAL A 20 -19.72 54.93 5.39
N ILE A 21 -19.00 55.97 5.83
CA ILE A 21 -19.62 57.22 6.29
C ILE A 21 -20.47 57.85 5.19
N ASN A 22 -19.95 57.93 3.97
CA ASN A 22 -20.70 58.47 2.84
C ASN A 22 -21.95 57.65 2.52
N ALA A 23 -21.88 56.32 2.66
CA ALA A 23 -23.01 55.42 2.46
C ALA A 23 -24.10 55.61 3.52
N ILE A 24 -23.70 55.80 4.79
CA ILE A 24 -24.62 56.07 5.90
C ILE A 24 -25.32 57.41 5.70
N ASN A 25 -24.57 58.47 5.35
CA ASN A 25 -25.14 59.79 5.09
C ASN A 25 -26.12 59.76 3.90
N HIS A 26 -25.78 59.00 2.84
CA HIS A 26 -26.68 58.81 1.70
C HIS A 26 -27.98 58.11 2.09
N ILE A 27 -27.93 57.12 2.98
CA ILE A 27 -29.11 56.47 3.54
C ILE A 27 -29.96 57.47 4.34
N GLU A 28 -29.34 58.31 5.18
CA GLU A 28 -30.06 59.33 5.95
C GLU A 28 -30.81 60.30 5.05
N GLU A 29 -30.20 60.73 3.94
CA GLU A 29 -30.78 61.65 2.98
C GLU A 29 -31.85 60.97 2.09
N GLU A 30 -31.52 59.84 1.47
CA GLU A 30 -32.36 59.20 0.46
C GLU A 30 -33.52 58.42 1.09
N TRP A 31 -33.30 57.76 2.23
CA TRP A 31 -34.34 56.97 2.90
C TRP A 31 -35.08 57.79 3.95
N SER A 32 -34.62 59.01 4.25
CA SER A 32 -35.18 59.90 5.28
C SER A 32 -35.28 59.24 6.67
N VAL A 33 -34.33 58.35 6.97
CA VAL A 33 -34.23 57.65 8.26
C VAL A 33 -32.93 58.07 8.95
N PRO A 34 -32.99 58.67 10.16
CA PRO A 34 -31.77 58.97 10.93
C PRO A 34 -30.97 57.69 11.20
N LYS A 35 -29.63 57.77 11.14
CA LYS A 35 -28.74 56.61 11.34
C LYS A 35 -28.96 55.92 12.69
N GLU A 36 -29.38 56.66 13.73
CA GLU A 36 -29.69 56.11 15.06
C GLU A 36 -31.01 55.32 15.09
N ARG A 37 -31.81 55.37 14.02
CA ARG A 37 -33.12 54.71 13.92
C ARG A 37 -33.19 53.66 12.82
N LEU A 38 -32.05 53.29 12.23
CA LEU A 38 -32.02 52.22 11.23
C LEU A 38 -32.53 50.92 11.84
N ASN A 39 -33.53 50.32 11.19
CA ASN A 39 -34.05 49.02 11.59
C ASN A 39 -33.16 47.88 11.09
N PHE A 40 -33.43 46.67 11.55
CA PHE A 40 -32.63 45.49 11.22
C PHE A 40 -32.54 45.24 9.69
N GLN A 41 -33.61 45.45 8.93
CA GLN A 41 -33.60 45.22 7.49
C GLN A 41 -32.72 46.25 6.76
N GLU A 42 -32.77 47.51 7.18
CA GLU A 42 -31.96 48.60 6.62
C GLU A 42 -30.46 48.39 6.94
N LEU A 43 -30.14 48.03 8.18
CA LEU A 43 -28.77 47.67 8.58
C LEU A 43 -28.26 46.46 7.81
N LYS A 44 -29.09 45.43 7.65
CA LYS A 44 -28.74 44.24 6.89
C LYS A 44 -28.38 44.59 5.44
N ILE A 45 -29.21 45.38 4.75
CA ILE A 45 -28.94 45.83 3.38
C ILE A 45 -27.62 46.60 3.30
N LEU A 46 -27.37 47.52 4.23
CA LEU A 46 -26.12 48.29 4.28
C LEU A 46 -24.92 47.37 4.47
N THR A 47 -24.93 46.54 5.51
CA THR A 47 -23.82 45.67 5.87
C THR A 47 -23.53 44.63 4.79
N GLU A 48 -24.55 43.96 4.25
CA GLU A 48 -24.37 42.97 3.18
C GLU A 48 -23.79 43.61 1.92
N THR A 49 -24.28 44.79 1.53
CA THR A 49 -23.77 45.48 0.34
C THR A 49 -22.31 45.92 0.50
N VAL A 50 -21.94 46.46 1.66
CA VAL A 50 -20.57 46.88 1.95
C VAL A 50 -19.64 45.67 1.99
N LEU A 51 -20.02 44.61 2.71
CA LEU A 51 -19.23 43.38 2.80
C LEU A 51 -19.02 42.76 1.42
N GLU A 52 -20.07 42.64 0.62
CA GLU A 52 -19.98 42.05 -0.72
C GLU A 52 -19.01 42.86 -1.60
N ILE A 53 -19.16 44.19 -1.68
CA ILE A 53 -18.33 45.01 -2.57
C ILE A 53 -16.87 45.03 -2.12
N GLU A 54 -16.60 45.22 -0.82
CA GLU A 54 -15.23 45.33 -0.31
C GLU A 54 -14.50 43.99 -0.31
N THR A 55 -15.22 42.86 -0.17
CA THR A 55 -14.62 41.52 -0.21
C THR A 55 -14.60 40.89 -1.60
N GLN A 56 -15.33 41.44 -2.59
CA GLN A 56 -15.46 40.85 -3.93
C GLN A 56 -14.11 40.54 -4.57
N SER A 57 -13.16 41.48 -4.55
CA SER A 57 -11.84 41.28 -5.18
C SER A 57 -11.06 40.15 -4.52
N LEU A 58 -11.11 40.04 -3.19
CA LEU A 58 -10.45 38.97 -2.46
C LEU A 58 -11.17 37.64 -2.68
N HIS A 59 -12.50 37.64 -2.75
CA HIS A 59 -13.29 36.46 -3.08
C HIS A 59 -12.94 35.94 -4.48
N ASP A 60 -12.88 36.82 -5.49
CA ASP A 60 -12.52 36.48 -6.87
C ASP A 60 -11.09 35.91 -6.92
N GLN A 61 -10.14 36.51 -6.21
CA GLN A 61 -8.76 35.99 -6.09
C GLN A 61 -8.72 34.60 -5.43
N VAL A 62 -9.51 34.36 -4.39
CA VAL A 62 -9.61 33.04 -3.76
C VAL A 62 -10.19 32.01 -4.73
N GLN A 63 -11.23 32.36 -5.49
CA GLN A 63 -11.80 31.48 -6.51
C GLN A 63 -10.80 31.16 -7.62
N GLU A 64 -10.03 32.16 -8.06
CA GLU A 64 -8.95 31.96 -9.05
C GLU A 64 -7.87 31.03 -8.50
N LEU A 65 -7.41 31.23 -7.26
CA LEU A 65 -6.43 30.36 -6.61
C LEU A 65 -6.94 28.93 -6.44
N LEU A 66 -8.23 28.73 -6.14
CA LEU A 66 -8.85 27.40 -6.07
C LEU A 66 -8.88 26.72 -7.44
N ALA A 67 -9.23 27.46 -8.50
CA ALA A 67 -9.21 26.93 -9.86
C ALA A 67 -7.78 26.56 -10.31
N GLN A 68 -6.79 27.40 -9.98
CA GLN A 68 -5.37 27.12 -10.22
C GLN A 68 -4.91 25.88 -9.44
N LYS A 69 -5.31 25.74 -8.17
CA LYS A 69 -5.03 24.56 -7.34
C LYS A 69 -5.56 23.29 -8.02
N GLU A 70 -6.84 23.27 -8.42
CA GLU A 70 -7.46 22.11 -9.08
C GLU A 70 -6.75 21.78 -10.42
N GLN A 71 -6.31 22.80 -11.16
CA GLN A 71 -5.53 22.59 -12.38
C GLN A 71 -4.16 21.98 -12.10
N ILE A 72 -3.46 22.47 -11.06
CA ILE A 72 -2.15 21.94 -10.65
C ILE A 72 -2.28 20.50 -10.17
N GLU A 73 -3.31 20.19 -9.38
CA GLU A 73 -3.59 18.82 -8.90
C GLU A 73 -3.81 17.86 -10.09
N ARG A 74 -4.62 18.25 -11.08
CA ARG A 74 -4.80 17.45 -12.32
C ARG A 74 -3.51 17.29 -13.13
N GLN A 75 -2.65 18.29 -13.16
CA GLN A 75 -1.34 18.19 -13.84
C GLN A 75 -0.39 17.27 -13.07
N LEU A 76 -0.40 17.34 -11.74
CA LEU A 76 0.39 16.48 -10.86
C LEU A 76 -0.01 15.02 -11.06
N GLU A 77 -1.30 14.72 -11.07
CA GLU A 77 -1.85 13.37 -11.30
C GLU A 77 -1.38 12.80 -12.65
N ARG A 78 -1.49 13.59 -13.73
CA ARG A 78 -0.98 13.17 -15.05
C ARG A 78 0.52 12.91 -15.04
N LYS A 79 1.30 13.78 -14.39
CA LYS A 79 2.76 13.62 -14.31
C LYS A 79 3.17 12.46 -13.40
N SER A 80 2.40 12.17 -12.36
CA SER A 80 2.54 10.98 -11.52
C SER A 80 2.37 9.71 -12.37
N MET A 81 1.30 9.66 -13.16
CA MET A 81 1.04 8.55 -14.08
C MET A 81 2.12 8.38 -15.16
N GLU A 82 2.57 9.49 -15.77
CA GLU A 82 3.68 9.46 -16.73
C GLU A 82 4.98 8.95 -16.10
N LEU A 83 5.29 9.38 -14.86
CA LEU A 83 6.44 8.91 -14.11
C LEU A 83 6.35 7.42 -13.81
N GLN A 84 5.17 6.90 -13.44
CA GLN A 84 4.96 5.47 -13.25
C GLN A 84 5.24 4.68 -14.52
N ASN A 85 4.64 5.09 -15.63
CA ASN A 85 4.84 4.41 -16.92
C ASN A 85 6.32 4.38 -17.30
N ALA A 86 7.04 5.48 -17.10
CA ALA A 86 8.49 5.53 -17.33
C ALA A 86 9.27 4.58 -16.40
N LYS A 87 8.90 4.47 -15.12
CA LYS A 87 9.50 3.49 -14.20
C LYS A 87 9.24 2.06 -14.68
N TYR A 88 8.01 1.74 -15.10
CA TYR A 88 7.67 0.42 -15.66
C TYR A 88 8.48 0.12 -16.92
N ASP A 89 8.62 1.08 -17.84
CA ASP A 89 9.42 0.91 -19.06
C ASP A 89 10.88 0.61 -18.75
N VAL A 90 11.46 1.28 -17.74
CA VAL A 90 12.82 1.00 -17.25
C VAL A 90 12.91 -0.43 -16.70
N PHE A 91 11.96 -0.85 -15.87
CA PHE A 91 11.96 -2.22 -15.33
C PHE A 91 11.78 -3.29 -16.40
N ASN A 92 10.89 -3.07 -17.37
CA ASN A 92 10.69 -3.99 -18.49
C ASN A 92 11.95 -4.09 -19.34
N ALA A 93 12.62 -2.95 -19.61
CA ALA A 93 13.90 -2.95 -20.30
C ALA A 93 14.98 -3.70 -19.51
N LEU A 94 15.03 -3.54 -18.19
CA LEU A 94 15.96 -4.30 -17.33
C LEU A 94 15.65 -5.80 -17.35
N GLU A 95 14.38 -6.21 -17.23
CA GLU A 95 13.96 -7.61 -17.28
C GLU A 95 14.37 -8.28 -18.61
N VAL A 96 14.13 -7.60 -19.73
CA VAL A 96 14.50 -8.10 -21.06
C VAL A 96 16.02 -8.24 -21.22
N ASN A 97 16.80 -7.28 -20.73
CA ASN A 97 18.25 -7.26 -20.92
C ASN A 97 19.03 -8.12 -19.91
N LEU A 98 18.47 -8.36 -18.72
CA LEU A 98 19.11 -9.16 -17.67
C LEU A 98 18.85 -10.67 -17.80
N GLY A 99 17.93 -11.08 -18.68
CA GLY A 99 17.70 -12.48 -19.06
C GLY A 99 16.75 -13.24 -18.11
N ALA A 100 15.81 -13.98 -18.70
CA ALA A 100 14.72 -14.69 -18.00
C ALA A 100 15.17 -15.95 -17.22
N ASP A 101 16.41 -16.40 -17.37
CA ASP A 101 16.86 -17.72 -16.91
C ASP A 101 17.42 -17.73 -15.47
N ALA A 102 17.65 -16.56 -14.87
CA ALA A 102 18.15 -16.43 -13.50
C ALA A 102 17.00 -16.07 -12.53
N SER A 103 16.32 -17.09 -12.02
CA SER A 103 15.13 -16.95 -11.15
C SER A 103 15.39 -16.12 -9.88
N SER A 104 16.62 -16.12 -9.34
CA SER A 104 17.00 -15.25 -8.22
C SER A 104 17.11 -13.77 -8.61
N LEU A 105 17.62 -13.48 -9.81
CA LEU A 105 17.80 -12.13 -10.32
C LEU A 105 16.45 -11.49 -10.67
N GLN A 106 15.55 -12.26 -11.28
CA GLN A 106 14.19 -11.81 -11.57
C GLN A 106 13.40 -11.51 -10.29
N ARG A 107 13.57 -12.32 -9.24
CA ARG A 107 12.96 -12.09 -7.93
C ARG A 107 13.47 -10.81 -7.28
N ASP A 108 14.79 -10.60 -7.27
CA ASP A 108 15.39 -9.40 -6.69
C ASP A 108 15.00 -8.15 -7.49
N LEU A 109 14.95 -8.23 -8.82
CA LEU A 109 14.48 -7.16 -9.68
C LEU A 109 12.99 -6.87 -9.46
N HIS A 110 12.15 -7.90 -9.29
CA HIS A 110 10.74 -7.75 -8.94
C HIS A 110 10.57 -7.12 -7.55
N GLN A 111 11.40 -7.51 -6.59
CA GLN A 111 11.39 -6.92 -5.26
C GLN A 111 11.83 -5.46 -5.28
N ILE A 112 12.86 -5.12 -6.07
CA ILE A 112 13.28 -3.73 -6.28
C ILE A 112 12.18 -2.94 -6.99
N LYS A 113 11.55 -3.50 -8.02
CA LYS A 113 10.38 -2.92 -8.73
C LYS A 113 9.26 -2.60 -7.75
N LEU A 114 8.89 -3.54 -6.88
CA LEU A 114 7.90 -3.36 -5.82
C LEU A 114 8.33 -2.34 -4.74
N GLN A 115 9.63 -2.13 -4.54
CA GLN A 115 10.16 -1.15 -3.58
C GLN A 115 10.36 0.25 -4.16
N SER A 116 10.40 0.40 -5.50
CA SER A 116 10.81 1.63 -6.18
C SER A 116 9.75 2.23 -7.10
N ILE A 117 8.79 1.42 -7.55
CA ILE A 117 7.57 1.89 -8.21
C ILE A 117 6.58 2.33 -7.14
N ASP A 118 5.89 3.44 -7.39
CA ASP A 118 4.91 4.04 -6.48
C ASP A 118 3.60 3.24 -6.50
N LEU A 119 3.69 1.92 -6.43
CA LEU A 119 2.58 0.97 -6.48
C LEU A 119 1.61 1.22 -5.33
N PHE A 120 2.13 1.63 -4.17
CA PHE A 120 1.30 1.98 -3.02
C PHE A 120 0.60 3.33 -3.19
N ASP A 121 1.21 4.30 -3.89
CA ASP A 121 0.55 5.58 -4.17
C ASP A 121 -0.53 5.38 -5.25
N MET A 122 -0.27 4.57 -6.27
CA MET A 122 -1.28 4.16 -7.26
C MET A 122 -2.39 3.32 -6.62
N LEU A 123 -2.05 2.44 -5.67
CA LEU A 123 -3.03 1.69 -4.89
C LEU A 123 -3.91 2.64 -4.06
N GLU A 124 -3.31 3.67 -3.44
CA GLU A 124 -4.03 4.70 -2.69
C GLU A 124 -5.01 5.44 -3.59
N GLU A 125 -4.57 5.93 -4.76
CA GLU A 125 -5.40 6.62 -5.76
C GLU A 125 -6.50 5.73 -6.36
N MET A 126 -6.19 4.45 -6.64
CA MET A 126 -7.12 3.47 -7.20
C MET A 126 -8.24 3.14 -6.22
N VAL A 127 -7.90 2.92 -4.95
CA VAL A 127 -8.88 2.64 -3.89
C VAL A 127 -9.78 3.84 -3.70
N GLU A 128 -9.22 5.04 -3.62
CA GLU A 128 -9.99 6.28 -3.48
C GLU A 128 -10.97 6.46 -4.64
N SER A 129 -10.47 6.41 -5.88
CA SER A 129 -11.27 6.58 -7.10
C SER A 129 -12.40 5.57 -7.20
N ALA A 130 -12.13 4.31 -6.85
CA ALA A 130 -13.12 3.25 -6.90
C ALA A 130 -14.24 3.43 -5.86
N ILE A 131 -13.89 3.89 -4.65
CA ILE A 131 -14.87 4.17 -3.60
C ILE A 131 -15.68 5.42 -3.98
N LEU A 132 -15.05 6.50 -4.46
CA LEU A 132 -15.75 7.70 -4.93
C LEU A 132 -16.75 7.37 -6.04
N THR A 133 -16.34 6.56 -7.03
CA THR A 133 -17.23 6.07 -8.09
C THR A 133 -18.42 5.26 -7.54
N THR A 134 -18.20 4.52 -6.45
CA THR A 134 -19.26 3.76 -5.78
C THR A 134 -20.26 4.70 -5.10
N LEU A 135 -19.76 5.74 -4.43
CA LEU A 135 -20.57 6.76 -3.77
C LEU A 135 -21.39 7.57 -4.77
N GLU A 136 -20.82 7.90 -5.93
CA GLU A 136 -21.52 8.60 -7.02
C GLU A 136 -22.72 7.80 -7.57
N LYS A 137 -22.61 6.46 -7.58
CA LYS A 137 -23.70 5.58 -8.06
C LYS A 137 -24.80 5.37 -7.01
N GLY A 138 -24.48 5.49 -5.72
CA GLY A 138 -25.45 5.73 -4.64
C GLY A 138 -26.30 4.55 -4.16
N TYR A 139 -26.04 3.31 -4.59
CA TYR A 139 -26.76 2.11 -4.12
C TYR A 139 -25.80 1.03 -3.64
N ASP A 140 -26.19 0.28 -2.60
CA ASP A 140 -25.45 -0.85 -2.02
C ASP A 140 -23.96 -0.56 -1.75
N ILE A 141 -23.70 0.57 -1.07
CA ILE A 141 -22.34 1.07 -0.83
C ILE A 141 -21.49 0.03 -0.10
N GLU A 142 -21.96 -0.55 1.01
CA GLU A 142 -21.19 -1.52 1.79
C GLU A 142 -20.75 -2.73 0.94
N ASP A 143 -21.69 -3.37 0.23
CA ASP A 143 -21.42 -4.57 -0.56
C ASP A 143 -20.57 -4.27 -1.80
N THR A 144 -20.80 -3.13 -2.45
CA THR A 144 -20.00 -2.72 -3.62
C THR A 144 -18.57 -2.38 -3.22
N VAL A 145 -18.38 -1.62 -2.13
CA VAL A 145 -17.05 -1.33 -1.57
C VAL A 145 -16.35 -2.62 -1.16
N LYS A 146 -17.06 -3.55 -0.49
CA LYS A 146 -16.53 -4.86 -0.14
C LYS A 146 -16.01 -5.63 -1.35
N GLU A 147 -16.78 -5.72 -2.43
CA GLU A 147 -16.39 -6.48 -3.62
C GLU A 147 -15.22 -5.83 -4.35
N ILE A 148 -15.20 -4.51 -4.47
CA ILE A 148 -14.08 -3.79 -5.10
C ILE A 148 -12.81 -3.92 -4.27
N VAL A 149 -12.88 -3.63 -2.96
CA VAL A 149 -11.72 -3.71 -2.07
C VAL A 149 -11.20 -5.15 -1.98
N LYS A 150 -12.09 -6.16 -2.01
CA LYS A 150 -11.69 -7.58 -2.12
C LYS A 150 -10.85 -7.82 -3.36
N ASN A 151 -11.30 -7.36 -4.52
CA ASN A 151 -10.61 -7.58 -5.79
C ASN A 151 -9.27 -6.84 -5.82
N ILE A 152 -9.24 -5.57 -5.42
CA ILE A 152 -8.00 -4.79 -5.30
C ILE A 152 -7.00 -5.51 -4.37
N THR A 153 -7.43 -5.87 -3.16
CA THR A 153 -6.57 -6.58 -2.20
C THR A 153 -6.02 -7.88 -2.80
N HIS A 154 -6.88 -8.65 -3.47
CA HIS A 154 -6.53 -9.95 -4.06
C HIS A 154 -5.51 -9.81 -5.20
N GLU A 155 -5.77 -8.94 -6.17
CA GLU A 155 -4.89 -8.71 -7.32
C GLU A 155 -3.55 -8.13 -6.87
N THR A 156 -3.55 -7.11 -6.00
CA THR A 156 -2.31 -6.48 -5.50
C THR A 156 -1.45 -7.45 -4.71
N LEU A 157 -2.02 -8.42 -3.98
CA LEU A 157 -1.24 -9.45 -3.30
C LEU A 157 -0.63 -10.46 -4.29
N ASN A 158 -1.39 -10.84 -5.31
CA ASN A 158 -1.00 -11.85 -6.29
C ASN A 158 0.07 -11.37 -7.29
N GLU A 159 0.23 -10.06 -7.48
CA GLU A 159 1.27 -9.47 -8.36
C GLU A 159 2.72 -9.70 -7.86
N GLY A 160 2.97 -10.51 -6.84
CA GLY A 160 4.33 -10.77 -6.36
C GLY A 160 4.41 -11.78 -5.22
N THR A 161 5.52 -11.78 -4.48
CA THR A 161 5.73 -12.75 -3.40
C THR A 161 4.79 -12.51 -2.22
N MET A 162 4.37 -13.61 -1.60
CA MET A 162 3.41 -13.61 -0.50
C MET A 162 4.14 -13.45 0.84
N SER A 163 4.61 -12.22 1.13
CA SER A 163 5.31 -11.90 2.37
C SER A 163 4.46 -11.08 3.34
N THR A 164 4.63 -11.34 4.63
CA THR A 164 3.97 -10.66 5.75
C THR A 164 4.15 -9.15 5.72
N LEU A 165 5.35 -8.69 5.41
CA LEU A 165 5.67 -7.26 5.30
C LEU A 165 4.86 -6.60 4.19
N ARG A 166 4.72 -7.28 3.05
CA ARG A 166 3.94 -6.78 1.91
C ARG A 166 2.44 -6.78 2.21
N ILE A 167 1.93 -7.85 2.83
CA ILE A 167 0.54 -7.92 3.31
C ILE A 167 0.25 -6.71 4.20
N ARG A 168 1.12 -6.44 5.20
CA ARG A 168 0.94 -5.33 6.13
C ARG A 168 0.88 -3.99 5.39
N LYS A 169 1.79 -3.75 4.44
CA LYS A 169 1.82 -2.51 3.64
C LYS A 169 0.57 -2.35 2.78
N ILE A 170 0.13 -3.40 2.09
CA ILE A 170 -1.10 -3.38 1.26
C ILE A 170 -2.32 -3.05 2.12
N ILE A 171 -2.51 -3.77 3.25
CA ILE A 171 -3.62 -3.50 4.17
C ILE A 171 -3.56 -2.04 4.65
N TYR A 172 -2.38 -1.56 5.04
CA TYR A 172 -2.20 -0.20 5.54
C TYR A 172 -2.58 0.83 4.48
N THR A 173 -2.08 0.71 3.26
CA THR A 173 -2.35 1.65 2.17
C THR A 173 -3.83 1.68 1.79
N ILE A 174 -4.46 0.51 1.61
CA ILE A 174 -5.89 0.43 1.30
C ILE A 174 -6.71 1.06 2.42
N LEU A 175 -6.44 0.69 3.68
CA LEU A 175 -7.22 1.17 4.80
C LEU A 175 -7.04 2.67 5.05
N LYS A 176 -5.82 3.21 4.85
CA LYS A 176 -5.55 4.65 4.93
C LYS A 176 -6.37 5.43 3.89
N SER A 177 -6.41 4.96 2.64
CA SER A 177 -7.21 5.56 1.57
C SER A 177 -8.71 5.53 1.89
N VAL A 178 -9.22 4.36 2.33
CA VAL A 178 -10.63 4.18 2.74
C VAL A 178 -11.00 5.14 3.86
N ILE A 179 -10.14 5.26 4.88
CA ILE A 179 -10.35 6.16 6.02
C ILE A 179 -10.47 7.60 5.54
N SER A 180 -9.56 8.06 4.68
CA SER A 180 -9.60 9.41 4.10
C SER A 180 -10.95 9.70 3.44
N VAL A 181 -11.47 8.77 2.64
CA VAL A 181 -12.77 8.90 1.99
C VAL A 181 -13.93 8.88 3.00
N ALA A 182 -13.85 8.04 4.03
CA ALA A 182 -14.85 7.97 5.09
C ALA A 182 -14.92 9.26 5.92
N GLU A 183 -13.77 9.84 6.27
CA GLU A 183 -13.67 11.13 6.98
C GLU A 183 -14.28 12.27 6.14
N ALA A 184 -14.06 12.25 4.82
CA ALA A 184 -14.65 13.21 3.89
C ALA A 184 -16.17 13.02 3.67
N THR A 185 -16.72 11.85 4.01
CA THR A 185 -18.14 11.50 3.78
C THR A 185 -18.83 10.91 5.02
N PRO A 186 -18.99 11.67 6.12
CA PRO A 186 -19.42 11.13 7.42
C PRO A 186 -20.75 10.36 7.41
N ASN A 187 -21.67 10.72 6.52
CA ASN A 187 -22.98 10.06 6.40
C ASN A 187 -22.88 8.62 5.89
N MET A 188 -21.85 8.30 5.11
CA MET A 188 -21.62 6.98 4.50
C MET A 188 -20.40 6.25 5.11
N ALA A 189 -19.72 6.88 6.07
CA ALA A 189 -18.47 6.40 6.65
C ALA A 189 -18.58 4.96 7.20
N GLU A 190 -19.70 4.61 7.84
CA GLU A 190 -19.88 3.27 8.41
C GLU A 190 -19.92 2.18 7.34
N ASP A 191 -20.69 2.42 6.27
CA ASP A 191 -20.84 1.48 5.16
C ASP A 191 -19.52 1.33 4.40
N ILE A 192 -18.79 2.43 4.20
CA ILE A 192 -17.46 2.43 3.57
C ILE A 192 -16.47 1.61 4.41
N LEU A 193 -16.34 1.91 5.71
CA LEU A 193 -15.37 1.23 6.59
C LEU A 193 -15.72 -0.25 6.76
N ARG A 194 -17.00 -0.58 6.94
CA ARG A 194 -17.49 -1.96 7.08
C ARG A 194 -17.29 -2.76 5.80
N GLY A 195 -17.65 -2.19 4.66
CA GLY A 195 -17.43 -2.78 3.35
C GLY A 195 -15.95 -3.05 3.11
N ALA A 196 -15.10 -2.04 3.31
CA ALA A 196 -13.67 -2.12 3.05
C ALA A 196 -12.97 -3.17 3.93
N LEU A 197 -13.20 -3.17 5.24
CA LEU A 197 -12.57 -4.15 6.14
C LEU A 197 -13.01 -5.59 5.82
N ARG A 198 -14.29 -5.81 5.45
CA ARG A 198 -14.77 -7.10 4.95
C ARG A 198 -14.14 -7.47 3.61
N GLY A 199 -13.94 -6.49 2.74
CA GLY A 199 -13.27 -6.62 1.45
C GLY A 199 -11.82 -7.07 1.62
N ILE A 200 -11.03 -6.35 2.43
CA ILE A 200 -9.63 -6.69 2.73
C ILE A 200 -9.53 -8.12 3.27
N ARG A 201 -10.35 -8.46 4.28
CA ARG A 201 -10.39 -9.83 4.84
C ARG A 201 -10.65 -10.88 3.75
N SER A 202 -11.67 -10.64 2.92
CA SER A 202 -12.07 -11.59 1.86
C SER A 202 -10.99 -11.71 0.78
N GLY A 203 -10.31 -10.61 0.45
CA GLY A 203 -9.19 -10.58 -0.49
C GLY A 203 -7.99 -11.38 0.04
N LEU A 204 -7.64 -11.19 1.32
CA LEU A 204 -6.60 -11.97 2.00
C LEU A 204 -6.91 -13.47 1.98
N VAL A 205 -8.14 -13.87 2.35
CA VAL A 205 -8.57 -15.27 2.30
C VAL A 205 -8.40 -15.83 0.90
N LYS A 206 -8.85 -15.11 -0.13
CA LYS A 206 -8.75 -15.54 -1.54
C LYS A 206 -7.30 -15.72 -1.98
N SER A 207 -6.44 -14.73 -1.73
CA SER A 207 -5.01 -14.80 -2.09
C SER A 207 -4.28 -15.93 -1.37
N ILE A 208 -4.56 -16.13 -0.07
CA ILE A 208 -3.91 -17.21 0.69
C ILE A 208 -4.39 -18.58 0.20
N LYS A 209 -5.69 -18.74 -0.12
CA LYS A 209 -6.22 -19.98 -0.73
C LYS A 209 -5.53 -20.29 -2.05
N GLU A 210 -5.41 -19.32 -2.94
CA GLU A 210 -4.74 -19.50 -4.24
C GLU A 210 -3.26 -19.80 -4.06
N PHE A 211 -2.58 -19.11 -3.15
CA PHE A 211 -1.18 -19.38 -2.83
C PHE A 211 -0.97 -20.79 -2.27
N LYS A 212 -1.84 -21.26 -1.37
CA LYS A 212 -1.87 -22.65 -0.89
C LYS A 212 -1.99 -23.62 -2.06
N GLN A 213 -2.89 -23.36 -3.00
CA GLN A 213 -3.05 -24.20 -4.20
C GLN A 213 -1.78 -24.20 -5.06
N GLN A 214 -1.18 -23.04 -5.31
CA GLN A 214 0.08 -22.93 -6.05
C GLN A 214 1.20 -23.76 -5.39
N LEU A 215 1.32 -23.73 -4.07
CA LEU A 215 2.26 -24.57 -3.31
C LEU A 215 1.93 -26.07 -3.40
N GLN A 216 0.65 -26.42 -3.41
CA GLN A 216 0.21 -27.80 -3.57
C GLN A 216 0.52 -28.37 -4.95
N TYR A 217 0.53 -27.56 -6.01
CA TYR A 217 0.79 -28.05 -7.37
C TYR A 217 2.17 -27.68 -7.91
N MET A 218 3.04 -27.07 -7.09
CA MET A 218 4.39 -26.67 -7.49
C MET A 218 5.26 -27.89 -7.85
N PRO A 219 5.89 -27.91 -9.06
CA PRO A 219 6.83 -28.95 -9.47
C PRO A 219 8.06 -29.03 -8.56
N ASP A 220 8.58 -30.24 -8.36
CA ASP A 220 9.69 -30.53 -7.44
C ASP A 220 10.97 -29.72 -7.74
N GLU A 221 11.21 -29.41 -9.02
CA GLU A 221 12.39 -28.69 -9.48
C GLU A 221 12.43 -27.22 -9.02
N VAL A 222 11.26 -26.62 -8.76
CA VAL A 222 11.11 -25.20 -8.37
C VAL A 222 11.08 -25.02 -6.84
N LYS A 223 10.79 -26.10 -6.10
CA LYS A 223 10.54 -26.08 -4.65
C LYS A 223 11.71 -25.56 -3.83
N ALA A 224 12.93 -26.03 -4.13
CA ALA A 224 14.10 -25.74 -3.31
C ALA A 224 14.59 -24.29 -3.43
N ALA A 225 14.36 -23.63 -4.58
CA ALA A 225 14.71 -22.23 -4.79
C ALA A 225 13.65 -21.30 -4.19
N MET A 226 12.36 -21.56 -4.43
CA MET A 226 11.29 -20.71 -3.91
C MET A 226 11.11 -20.81 -2.40
N LEU A 227 11.18 -22.00 -1.80
CA LEU A 227 10.89 -22.18 -0.37
C LEU A 227 12.04 -21.74 0.55
N LYS A 228 13.26 -21.60 0.02
CA LYS A 228 14.43 -21.15 0.79
C LYS A 228 14.34 -19.68 1.21
N ASP A 229 13.55 -18.92 0.46
CA ASP A 229 13.31 -17.49 0.67
C ASP A 229 12.16 -17.20 1.64
N TYR A 230 11.36 -18.22 1.98
CA TYR A 230 10.33 -18.12 3.02
C TYR A 230 10.91 -18.57 4.36
N SER A 231 11.92 -17.88 4.90
CA SER A 231 12.43 -18.20 6.25
C SER A 231 11.41 -17.94 7.36
N ASP A 232 10.41 -17.10 7.09
CA ASP A 232 9.48 -16.57 8.09
C ASP A 232 8.00 -16.87 7.76
N PHE A 233 7.71 -18.03 7.15
CA PHE A 233 6.31 -18.42 6.85
C PHE A 233 5.44 -18.58 8.10
N ASP A 234 6.02 -18.80 9.28
CA ASP A 234 5.28 -18.85 10.54
C ASP A 234 4.60 -17.50 10.85
N GLU A 235 5.07 -16.39 10.27
CA GLU A 235 4.41 -15.09 10.38
C GLU A 235 3.05 -15.03 9.67
N LEU A 236 2.81 -15.89 8.66
CA LEU A 236 1.50 -15.99 8.01
C LEU A 236 0.44 -16.49 8.99
N ASN A 237 0.81 -17.28 10.02
CA ASN A 237 -0.10 -17.67 11.10
C ASN A 237 -0.60 -16.47 11.91
N GLN A 238 0.09 -15.32 11.84
CA GLN A 238 -0.23 -14.10 12.57
C GLN A 238 -0.95 -13.07 11.70
N ILE A 239 -1.47 -13.46 10.53
CA ILE A 239 -2.14 -12.53 9.60
C ILE A 239 -3.33 -11.80 10.23
N ASN A 240 -4.06 -12.44 11.14
CA ASN A 240 -5.13 -11.82 11.91
C ASN A 240 -4.60 -10.74 12.87
N LEU A 241 -3.44 -10.97 13.48
CA LEU A 241 -2.77 -10.00 14.35
C LEU A 241 -2.29 -8.81 13.52
N ILE A 242 -1.70 -9.05 12.34
CA ILE A 242 -1.26 -7.99 11.42
C ILE A 242 -2.44 -7.13 11.00
N PHE A 243 -3.54 -7.73 10.60
CA PHE A 243 -4.77 -7.03 10.25
C PHE A 243 -5.27 -6.16 11.41
N THR A 244 -5.37 -6.73 12.61
CA THR A 244 -5.87 -6.01 13.80
C THR A 244 -4.94 -4.88 14.24
N GLN A 245 -3.62 -5.11 14.21
CA GLN A 245 -2.61 -4.09 14.54
C GLN A 245 -2.61 -2.94 13.55
N THR A 246 -2.78 -3.22 12.25
CA THR A 246 -2.85 -2.17 11.23
C THR A 246 -4.06 -1.27 11.46
N ILE A 247 -5.22 -1.86 11.80
CA ILE A 247 -6.42 -1.09 12.17
C ILE A 247 -6.15 -0.23 13.39
N GLN A 248 -5.59 -0.80 14.47
CA GLN A 248 -5.28 -0.05 15.69
C GLN A 248 -4.31 1.10 15.44
N SER A 249 -3.27 0.87 14.62
CA SER A 249 -2.29 1.90 14.26
C SER A 249 -2.96 3.06 13.54
N LEU A 250 -3.81 2.79 12.55
CA LEU A 250 -4.50 3.84 11.79
C LEU A 250 -5.56 4.56 12.63
N SER A 251 -6.30 3.82 13.45
CA SER A 251 -7.31 4.36 14.38
C SER A 251 -6.73 5.42 15.32
N SER A 252 -5.46 5.27 15.74
CA SER A 252 -4.79 6.24 16.62
C SER A 252 -4.44 7.57 15.94
N THR A 253 -4.59 7.66 14.62
CA THR A 253 -4.23 8.82 13.80
C THR A 253 -5.42 9.47 13.09
N THR A 254 -6.63 8.95 13.29
CA THR A 254 -7.88 9.45 12.69
C THR A 254 -8.63 10.40 13.61
N ASP A 255 -9.64 11.10 13.08
CA ASP A 255 -10.55 11.87 13.92
C ASP A 255 -11.33 10.99 14.91
N ALA A 256 -11.78 11.55 16.04
CA ALA A 256 -12.42 10.80 17.12
C ALA A 256 -13.73 10.10 16.72
N SER A 257 -14.47 10.64 15.74
CA SER A 257 -15.71 10.03 15.26
C SER A 257 -15.38 8.80 14.41
N THR A 258 -14.43 8.93 13.49
CA THR A 258 -13.96 7.84 12.64
C THR A 258 -13.24 6.76 13.45
N GLU A 259 -12.46 7.13 14.47
CA GLU A 259 -11.83 6.21 15.42
C GLU A 259 -12.88 5.32 16.09
N ALA A 260 -13.91 5.93 16.69
CA ALA A 260 -14.97 5.19 17.38
C ALA A 260 -15.72 4.23 16.44
N MET A 261 -15.96 4.65 15.20
CA MET A 261 -16.60 3.84 14.17
C MET A 261 -15.70 2.68 13.72
N LEU A 262 -14.43 2.95 13.45
CA LEU A 262 -13.43 1.96 13.03
C LEU A 262 -13.24 0.89 14.11
N VAL A 263 -13.16 1.27 15.38
CA VAL A 263 -13.09 0.34 16.53
C VAL A 263 -14.35 -0.53 16.60
N ARG A 264 -15.53 0.05 16.42
CA ARG A 264 -16.81 -0.68 16.43
C ARG A 264 -16.87 -1.71 15.30
N VAL A 265 -16.62 -1.28 14.07
CA VAL A 265 -16.65 -2.15 12.88
C VAL A 265 -15.56 -3.24 12.95
N SER A 266 -14.36 -2.89 13.43
CA SER A 266 -13.26 -3.84 13.63
C SER A 266 -13.64 -4.96 14.60
N LYS A 267 -14.35 -4.62 15.69
CA LYS A 267 -14.86 -5.62 16.65
C LYS A 267 -15.85 -6.59 16.00
N ASP A 268 -16.76 -6.09 15.17
CA ASP A 268 -17.72 -6.92 14.44
C ASP A 268 -17.01 -7.91 13.50
N ILE A 269 -15.96 -7.44 12.81
CA ILE A 269 -15.19 -8.26 11.86
C ILE A 269 -14.26 -9.24 12.55
N HIS A 270 -13.72 -8.89 13.72
CA HIS A 270 -12.89 -9.79 14.51
C HIS A 270 -13.63 -11.10 14.88
N LEU A 271 -14.95 -11.02 15.05
CA LEU A 271 -15.81 -12.19 15.30
C LEU A 271 -15.93 -13.13 14.08
N ASP A 272 -15.49 -12.69 12.90
CA ASP A 272 -15.57 -13.44 11.63
C ASP A 272 -14.16 -13.63 11.00
N MET A 273 -13.14 -13.86 11.84
CA MET A 273 -11.75 -14.09 11.39
C MET A 273 -11.36 -15.57 11.29
N ASP A 274 -12.26 -16.49 11.64
CA ASP A 274 -11.96 -17.92 11.72
C ASP A 274 -11.48 -18.50 10.39
N GLU A 275 -12.10 -18.10 9.28
CA GLU A 275 -11.70 -18.57 7.95
C GLU A 275 -10.28 -18.12 7.59
N LEU A 276 -9.93 -16.87 7.88
CA LEU A 276 -8.60 -16.32 7.61
C LEU A 276 -7.53 -17.00 8.47
N ILE A 277 -7.83 -17.26 9.76
CA ILE A 277 -6.94 -17.97 10.68
C ILE A 277 -6.76 -19.42 10.25
N HIS A 278 -7.83 -20.08 9.83
CA HIS A 278 -7.78 -21.47 9.41
C HIS A 278 -6.95 -21.62 8.14
N ILE A 279 -7.24 -20.83 7.10
CA ILE A 279 -6.52 -20.97 5.83
C ILE A 279 -5.05 -20.58 5.94
N SER A 280 -4.69 -19.60 6.76
CA SER A 280 -3.30 -19.24 6.98
C SER A 280 -2.52 -20.39 7.62
N LYS A 281 -3.06 -21.01 8.66
CA LYS A 281 -2.46 -22.19 9.32
C LYS A 281 -2.29 -23.37 8.37
N GLU A 282 -3.33 -23.73 7.62
CA GLU A 282 -3.24 -24.81 6.64
C GLU A 282 -2.20 -24.52 5.55
N THR A 283 -2.05 -23.25 5.16
CA THR A 283 -1.05 -22.86 4.15
C THR A 283 0.37 -23.05 4.69
N VAL A 284 0.61 -22.67 5.94
CA VAL A 284 1.90 -22.89 6.62
C VAL A 284 2.20 -24.39 6.76
N GLU A 285 1.20 -25.22 7.07
CA GLU A 285 1.37 -26.67 7.12
C GLU A 285 1.74 -27.25 5.76
N VAL A 286 1.04 -26.85 4.68
CA VAL A 286 1.40 -27.25 3.31
C VAL A 286 2.82 -26.82 2.96
N MET A 287 3.24 -25.61 3.33
CA MET A 287 4.63 -25.17 3.12
C MET A 287 5.63 -26.06 3.86
N ARG A 288 5.36 -26.40 5.12
CA ARG A 288 6.22 -27.24 5.96
C ARG A 288 6.36 -28.64 5.38
N ASP A 289 5.25 -29.23 4.93
CA ASP A 289 5.23 -30.53 4.27
C ASP A 289 6.02 -30.50 2.96
N ARG A 290 5.86 -29.43 2.18
CA ARG A 290 6.65 -29.24 0.95
C ARG A 290 8.14 -29.07 1.25
N LEU A 291 8.52 -28.26 2.23
CA LEU A 291 9.92 -28.05 2.59
C LEU A 291 10.58 -29.34 3.13
N SER A 292 9.88 -30.08 3.99
CA SER A 292 10.37 -31.35 4.54
C SER A 292 10.51 -32.44 3.46
N SER A 293 9.63 -32.47 2.47
CA SER A 293 9.77 -33.38 1.32
C SER A 293 11.02 -33.08 0.49
N VAL A 294 11.36 -31.80 0.30
CA VAL A 294 12.58 -31.38 -0.42
C VAL A 294 13.85 -31.77 0.33
N THR A 295 13.91 -31.55 1.64
CA THR A 295 15.10 -31.94 2.44
C THR A 295 15.29 -33.45 2.47
N LYS A 296 14.19 -34.21 2.56
CA LYS A 296 14.22 -35.68 2.48
C LYS A 296 14.67 -36.17 1.10
N GLU A 297 14.15 -35.61 0.00
CA GLU A 297 14.59 -35.99 -1.34
C GLU A 297 16.04 -35.61 -1.64
N ALA A 298 16.49 -34.43 -1.20
CA ALA A 298 17.88 -34.02 -1.35
C ALA A 298 18.82 -34.96 -0.56
N PHE A 299 18.42 -35.36 0.65
CA PHE A 299 19.13 -36.35 1.45
C PHE A 299 19.13 -37.73 0.78
N GLU A 300 18.01 -38.18 0.23
CA GLU A 300 17.92 -39.46 -0.50
C GLU A 300 18.74 -39.45 -1.80
N ARG A 301 18.71 -38.36 -2.58
CA ARG A 301 19.54 -38.20 -3.79
C ARG A 301 21.02 -38.15 -3.44
N GLY A 302 21.40 -37.42 -2.38
CA GLY A 302 22.76 -37.41 -1.84
C GLY A 302 23.23 -38.78 -1.36
N SER A 303 22.36 -39.50 -0.64
CA SER A 303 22.62 -40.88 -0.18
C SER A 303 22.77 -41.85 -1.36
N ARG A 304 21.88 -41.81 -2.36
CA ARG A 304 21.99 -42.63 -3.59
C ARG A 304 23.25 -42.28 -4.40
N ALA A 305 23.60 -40.99 -4.49
CA ALA A 305 24.82 -40.55 -5.16
C ALA A 305 26.08 -41.04 -4.44
N LEU A 306 26.13 -40.98 -3.10
CA LEU A 306 27.22 -41.53 -2.28
C LEU A 306 27.29 -43.07 -2.35
N GLN A 307 26.16 -43.74 -2.53
CA GLN A 307 26.08 -45.19 -2.70
C GLN A 307 26.32 -45.65 -4.15
N SER A 308 26.43 -44.72 -5.10
CA SER A 308 26.67 -45.02 -6.52
C SER A 308 28.00 -45.74 -6.74
N ALA A 309 28.06 -46.57 -7.78
CA ALA A 309 29.28 -47.31 -8.14
C ALA A 309 30.48 -46.34 -8.36
N LYS A 310 30.21 -45.18 -8.98
CA LYS A 310 31.21 -44.15 -9.26
C LYS A 310 31.74 -43.48 -7.98
N ALA A 311 30.87 -43.21 -6.99
CA ALA A 311 31.30 -42.67 -5.69
C ALA A 311 32.06 -43.71 -4.84
N LYS A 312 31.63 -44.98 -4.87
CA LYS A 312 32.35 -46.09 -4.22
C LYS A 312 33.73 -46.30 -4.84
N GLU A 313 33.84 -46.19 -6.15
CA GLU A 313 35.10 -46.30 -6.87
C GLU A 313 36.01 -45.10 -6.63
N ALA A 314 35.48 -43.88 -6.64
CA ALA A 314 36.24 -42.68 -6.26
C ALA A 314 36.78 -42.76 -4.83
N LYS A 315 35.98 -43.26 -3.87
CA LYS A 315 36.44 -43.52 -2.49
C LYS A 315 37.56 -44.56 -2.45
N ARG A 316 37.43 -45.66 -3.21
CA ARG A 316 38.47 -46.69 -3.34
C ARG A 316 39.76 -46.12 -3.92
N MET A 317 39.66 -45.34 -4.99
CA MET A 317 40.81 -44.68 -5.63
C MET A 317 41.46 -43.65 -4.70
N GLY A 318 40.68 -42.88 -3.94
CA GLY A 318 41.19 -41.94 -2.94
C GLY A 318 41.97 -42.63 -1.83
N ILE A 319 41.47 -43.76 -1.31
CA ILE A 319 42.19 -44.59 -0.32
C ILE A 319 43.51 -45.12 -0.91
N GLN A 320 43.49 -45.59 -2.16
CA GLN A 320 44.69 -46.08 -2.85
C GLN A 320 45.71 -44.96 -3.08
N ALA A 321 45.27 -43.80 -3.57
CA ALA A 321 46.15 -42.64 -3.79
C ALA A 321 46.76 -42.12 -2.49
N TRP A 322 45.97 -42.07 -1.40
CA TRP A 322 46.47 -41.69 -0.09
C TRP A 322 47.47 -42.70 0.47
N SER A 323 47.23 -44.00 0.28
CA SER A 323 48.19 -45.04 0.67
C SER A 323 49.52 -44.92 -0.10
N ALA A 324 49.45 -44.65 -1.41
CA ALA A 324 50.62 -44.45 -2.24
C ALA A 324 51.40 -43.19 -1.82
N ALA A 325 50.69 -42.10 -1.52
CA ALA A 325 51.28 -40.86 -1.02
C ALA A 325 51.96 -41.07 0.34
N LYS A 326 51.34 -41.82 1.26
CA LYS A 326 51.92 -42.18 2.54
C LYS A 326 53.20 -43.00 2.38
N THR A 327 53.19 -44.02 1.51
CA THR A 327 54.38 -44.82 1.21
C THR A 327 55.50 -43.97 0.58
N ALA A 328 55.16 -43.04 -0.31
CA ALA A 328 56.14 -42.10 -0.88
C ALA A 328 56.73 -41.18 0.19
N LEU A 329 55.91 -40.67 1.11
CA LEU A 329 56.35 -39.85 2.23
C LEU A 329 57.26 -40.63 3.19
N ASP A 330 56.88 -41.84 3.57
CA ASP A 330 57.69 -42.73 4.42
C ASP A 330 59.02 -43.07 3.75
N SER A 331 59.02 -43.30 2.43
CA SER A 331 60.25 -43.55 1.67
C SER A 331 61.16 -42.31 1.59
N ALA A 332 60.57 -41.12 1.43
CA ALA A 332 61.31 -39.85 1.39
C ALA A 332 61.92 -39.52 2.76
N ILE A 333 61.18 -39.75 3.85
CA ILE A 333 61.67 -39.59 5.23
C ILE A 333 62.83 -40.55 5.50
N ARG A 334 62.71 -41.81 5.07
CA ARG A 334 63.76 -42.83 5.23
C ARG A 334 65.02 -42.48 4.43
N THR A 335 64.86 -42.02 3.19
CA THR A 335 65.97 -41.57 2.33
C THR A 335 66.64 -40.30 2.87
N ALA A 336 65.87 -39.38 3.45
CA ALA A 336 66.41 -38.19 4.12
C ALA A 336 67.19 -38.57 5.38
N LYS A 337 66.70 -39.53 6.17
CA LYS A 337 67.39 -40.06 7.35
C LYS A 337 68.70 -40.77 6.98
N ASP A 338 68.70 -41.62 5.95
CA ASP A 338 69.90 -42.30 5.45
C ASP A 338 70.98 -41.32 4.92
N LYS A 339 70.57 -40.15 4.40
CA LYS A 339 71.49 -39.08 3.98
C LYS A 339 72.04 -38.25 5.14
N ILE A 340 71.32 -38.18 6.26
CA ILE A 340 71.79 -37.51 7.49
C ILE A 340 72.76 -38.42 8.26
N GLU A 341 72.53 -39.73 8.28
CA GLU A 341 73.43 -40.71 8.95
C GLU A 341 74.74 -41.00 8.16
N LYS A 342 74.86 -40.53 6.92
CA LYS A 342 76.07 -40.63 6.08
C LYS A 342 76.91 -39.34 6.02
N LYS A 343 76.59 -38.36 6.86
CA LYS A 343 77.49 -37.24 7.20
C LYS A 343 78.02 -37.46 8.60
#